data_AF-A0A2M8NRF4-F1
#
_entry.id   AF-A0A2M8NRF4-F1
#
_cell.length_a   1.000
_cell.length_b   1.000
_cell.length_c   1.000
_cell.angle_alpha   90.00
_cell.angle_beta   90.00
_cell.angle_gamma   90.00
#
_symmetry.space_group_name_H-M   'P 1'
#
loop_
_entity.id
_entity.type
_entity.pdbx_description
1 polymer ?
#
loop_
_entity_poly.entity_id
_entity_poly.type
_entity_poly.pdbx_seq_one_letter_code
_entity_poly.pdbx_strand_id
1 'polypeptide(L)'
;MTAWIEWLHRLFAALIGLLGLGSLAVAIAAYRRRNRSVLVMTAIAAVLFTVQSALGALVVVLDLPPTMVTLHLGVAMLLLGALLAAGVFALYRPKRTYARDNFTSLVYLTAGMTLLIILTGALVRGSGSTLACLDWPLC
;
A
#
# COMPACT_ATOMS: atom_id res chain seq x y z
N MET A 1 -13.67 -24.08 -1.96
CA MET A 1 -13.47 -22.91 -1.06
C MET A 1 -12.50 -21.89 -1.64
N THR A 2 -11.39 -22.31 -2.26
CA THR A 2 -10.40 -21.42 -2.89
C THR A 2 -10.96 -20.51 -3.99
N ALA A 3 -11.86 -21.01 -4.84
CA ALA A 3 -12.46 -20.22 -5.92
C ALA A 3 -13.24 -18.98 -5.43
N TRP A 4 -13.96 -19.10 -4.31
CA TRP A 4 -14.69 -17.97 -3.71
C TRP A 4 -13.74 -16.89 -3.16
N ILE A 5 -12.63 -17.31 -2.56
CA ILE A 5 -11.60 -16.40 -2.03
C ILE A 5 -10.97 -15.61 -3.18
N GLU A 6 -10.62 -16.29 -4.27
CA GLU A 6 -10.04 -15.65 -5.45
C GLU A 6 -11.02 -14.66 -6.09
N TRP A 7 -12.28 -15.06 -6.26
CA TRP A 7 -13.31 -14.21 -6.84
C TRP A 7 -13.58 -12.96 -5.99
N LEU A 8 -13.67 -13.12 -4.67
CA LEU A 8 -13.82 -12.00 -3.74
C LEU A 8 -12.64 -11.04 -3.79
N HIS A 9 -11.41 -11.56 -3.85
CA HIS A 9 -10.22 -10.73 -3.99
C HIS A 9 -10.26 -9.87 -5.26
N ARG A 10 -10.65 -10.46 -6.40
CA ARG A 10 -10.83 -9.75 -7.68
C ARG A 10 -11.96 -8.72 -7.62
N LEU A 11 -13.09 -9.05 -6.98
CA LEU A 11 -14.21 -8.12 -6.77
C LEU A 11 -13.77 -6.91 -5.94
N PHE A 12 -13.09 -7.11 -4.81
CA PHE A 12 -12.61 -6.01 -3.98
C PHE A 12 -11.57 -5.17 -4.71
N ALA A 13 -10.66 -5.78 -5.48
CA ALA A 13 -9.71 -5.02 -6.31
C ALA A 13 -10.42 -4.12 -7.33
N ALA A 14 -11.47 -4.62 -8.00
CA ALA A 14 -12.28 -3.83 -8.93
C ALA A 14 -13.02 -2.68 -8.24
N LEU A 15 -13.62 -2.94 -7.07
CA LEU A 15 -14.30 -1.90 -6.28
C LEU A 15 -13.32 -0.81 -5.81
N ILE A 16 -12.14 -1.20 -5.31
CA ILE A 16 -11.10 -0.26 -4.91
C ILE A 16 -10.64 0.57 -6.12
N GLY A 17 -10.47 -0.03 -7.29
CA GLY A 17 -10.14 0.70 -8.52
C GLY A 17 -11.19 1.74 -8.90
N LEU A 18 -12.48 1.36 -8.87
CA LEU A 18 -13.59 2.25 -9.16
C LEU A 18 -13.67 3.42 -8.18
N LEU A 19 -13.61 3.13 -6.87
CA LEU A 19 -13.62 4.15 -5.82
C LEU A 19 -12.38 5.04 -5.89
N GLY A 20 -11.21 4.48 -6.23
CA GLY A 20 -9.97 5.21 -6.44
C GLY A 20 -10.07 6.22 -7.58
N LEU A 21 -10.60 5.80 -8.74
CA LEU A 21 -10.88 6.70 -9.87
C LEU A 21 -11.88 7.80 -9.48
N GLY A 22 -12.94 7.44 -8.76
CA GLY A 22 -13.90 8.40 -8.21
C GLY A 22 -13.23 9.43 -7.29
N SER A 23 -12.35 8.98 -6.40
CA SER A 23 -11.60 9.86 -5.49
C SER A 23 -10.67 10.82 -6.24
N LEU A 24 -10.01 10.36 -7.31
CA LEU A 24 -9.17 11.19 -8.16
C LEU A 24 -10.01 12.23 -8.93
N ALA A 25 -11.16 11.84 -9.47
CA ALA A 25 -12.07 12.75 -10.15
C ALA A 25 -12.56 13.87 -9.20
N VAL A 26 -12.95 13.51 -7.97
CA VAL A 26 -13.32 14.48 -6.92
C VAL A 26 -12.12 15.37 -6.55
N ALA A 27 -10.91 14.81 -6.45
CA ALA A 27 -9.72 15.58 -6.14
C ALA A 27 -9.39 16.61 -7.24
N ILE A 28 -9.55 16.24 -8.51
CA ILE A 28 -9.37 17.15 -9.65
C ILE A 28 -10.45 18.23 -9.65
N ALA A 29 -11.72 17.86 -9.47
CA ALA A 29 -12.85 18.80 -9.52
C ALA A 29 -12.86 19.80 -8.35
N ALA A 30 -12.68 19.32 -7.12
CA ALA A 30 -12.88 20.12 -5.90
C ALA A 30 -11.59 20.57 -5.21
N TYR A 31 -10.46 19.87 -5.41
CA TYR A 31 -9.24 20.10 -4.63
C TYR A 31 -8.07 20.71 -5.42
N ARG A 32 -8.13 20.78 -6.77
CA ARG A 32 -7.03 21.32 -7.62
C ARG A 32 -6.54 22.73 -7.23
N ARG A 33 -7.46 23.61 -6.82
CA ARG A 33 -7.15 24.99 -6.37
C ARG A 33 -7.13 25.11 -4.84
N ARG A 34 -7.75 24.18 -4.12
CA ARG A 34 -8.06 24.31 -2.68
C ARG A 34 -7.03 23.63 -1.78
N ASN A 35 -6.58 22.42 -2.15
CA ASN A 35 -5.52 21.70 -1.44
C ASN A 35 -4.82 20.73 -2.41
N ARG A 36 -3.68 21.14 -2.96
CA ARG A 36 -2.92 20.31 -3.91
C ARG A 36 -2.42 19.01 -3.28
N SER A 37 -2.26 18.93 -1.96
CA SER A 37 -1.80 17.69 -1.30
C SER A 37 -2.78 16.53 -1.52
N VAL A 38 -4.10 16.79 -1.49
CA VAL A 38 -5.13 15.76 -1.76
C VAL A 38 -5.01 15.27 -3.20
N LEU A 39 -4.85 16.20 -4.16
CA LEU A 39 -4.68 15.86 -5.58
C LEU A 39 -3.40 15.04 -5.82
N VAL A 40 -2.28 15.45 -5.21
CA VAL A 40 -1.00 14.72 -5.38
C VAL A 40 -1.08 13.33 -4.77
N MET A 41 -1.62 13.18 -3.55
CA MET A 41 -1.73 11.85 -2.91
C MET A 41 -2.69 10.91 -3.66
N THR A 42 -3.83 11.42 -4.15
CA THR A 42 -4.76 10.62 -4.98
C THR A 42 -4.17 10.27 -6.34
N ALA A 43 -3.38 11.15 -6.96
CA ALA A 43 -2.67 10.86 -8.20
C ALA A 43 -1.58 9.79 -7.99
N ILE A 44 -0.80 9.88 -6.91
CA ILE A 44 0.17 8.85 -6.52
C ILE A 44 -0.54 7.52 -6.29
N ALA A 45 -1.66 7.51 -5.57
CA ALA A 45 -2.46 6.30 -5.35
C ALA A 45 -2.95 5.68 -6.67
N ALA A 46 -3.39 6.49 -7.64
CA ALA A 46 -3.80 5.99 -8.95
C ALA A 46 -2.64 5.29 -9.70
N VAL A 47 -1.44 5.90 -9.70
CA VAL A 47 -0.25 5.29 -10.31
C VAL A 47 0.14 4.00 -9.58
N LEU A 48 0.17 4.01 -8.24
CA LEU A 48 0.46 2.82 -7.45
C LEU A 48 -0.56 1.71 -7.67
N PHE A 49 -1.84 2.03 -7.83
CA PHE A 49 -2.88 1.05 -8.15
C PHE A 49 -2.63 0.38 -9.51
N THR A 50 -2.24 1.14 -10.54
CA THR A 50 -1.87 0.58 -11.85
C THR A 50 -0.70 -0.39 -11.72
N VAL A 51 0.36 -0.01 -10.98
CA VAL A 51 1.50 -0.90 -10.70
C VAL A 51 1.05 -2.14 -9.90
N GLN A 52 0.19 -1.95 -8.90
CA GLN A 52 -0.35 -3.04 -8.07
C GLN A 52 -1.13 -4.06 -8.90
N SER A 53 -2.01 -3.59 -9.80
CA SER A 53 -2.78 -4.46 -10.69
C SER A 53 -1.88 -5.24 -11.65
N ALA A 54 -0.84 -4.60 -12.20
CA ALA A 54 0.13 -5.26 -13.07
C ALA A 54 0.92 -6.34 -12.32
N LEU A 55 1.42 -6.03 -11.11
CA LEU A 55 2.10 -7.01 -10.25
C LEU A 55 1.16 -8.15 -9.86
N GLY A 56 -0.11 -7.86 -9.57
CA GLY A 56 -1.11 -8.89 -9.22
C GLY A 56 -1.37 -9.86 -10.37
N ALA A 57 -1.48 -9.34 -11.60
CA ALA A 57 -1.57 -10.18 -12.80
C ALA A 57 -0.30 -11.02 -12.99
N LEU A 58 0.88 -10.43 -12.80
CA LEU A 58 2.16 -11.12 -12.94
C LEU A 58 2.35 -12.24 -11.92
N VAL A 59 1.91 -12.04 -10.67
CA VAL A 59 1.94 -13.07 -9.61
C VAL A 59 1.16 -14.32 -10.03
N VAL A 60 0.02 -14.15 -10.71
CA VAL A 60 -0.78 -15.28 -11.22
C VAL A 60 -0.08 -15.96 -12.41
N VAL A 61 0.47 -15.17 -13.34
CA VAL A 61 1.11 -15.71 -14.55
C VAL A 61 2.43 -16.42 -14.25
N LEU A 62 3.17 -15.98 -13.23
CA LEU A 62 4.47 -16.56 -12.87
C LEU A 62 4.40 -17.66 -11.80
N ASP A 63 3.20 -18.15 -11.45
CA ASP A 63 3.00 -19.18 -10.42
C ASP A 63 3.55 -18.78 -9.03
N LEU A 64 3.14 -17.59 -8.55
CA LEU A 64 3.37 -17.08 -7.20
C LEU A 64 4.85 -17.06 -6.74
N PRO A 65 5.79 -16.49 -7.52
CA PRO A 65 7.17 -16.42 -7.09
C PRO A 65 7.27 -15.50 -5.84
N PRO A 66 7.97 -15.92 -4.77
CA PRO A 66 7.96 -15.23 -3.47
C PRO A 66 8.36 -13.76 -3.55
N THR A 67 9.28 -13.44 -4.45
CA THR A 67 9.74 -12.08 -4.71
C THR A 67 8.62 -11.20 -5.28
N MET A 68 7.84 -11.69 -6.24
CA MET A 68 6.74 -10.91 -6.82
C MET A 68 5.58 -10.74 -5.85
N VAL A 69 5.23 -11.77 -5.08
CA VAL A 69 4.20 -11.67 -4.03
C VAL A 69 4.61 -10.64 -2.97
N THR A 70 5.89 -10.62 -2.59
CA THR A 70 6.43 -9.64 -1.64
C THR A 70 6.40 -8.23 -2.22
N LEU A 71 6.82 -8.04 -3.48
CA LEU A 71 6.76 -6.74 -4.15
C LEU A 71 5.31 -6.25 -4.28
N HIS A 72 4.39 -7.14 -4.63
CA HIS A 72 2.95 -6.85 -4.66
C HIS A 72 2.44 -6.40 -3.29
N LEU A 73 2.84 -7.06 -2.20
CA LEU A 73 2.49 -6.61 -0.84
C LEU A 73 3.07 -5.23 -0.51
N GLY A 74 4.34 -4.99 -0.86
CA GLY A 74 5.00 -3.71 -0.61
C GLY A 74 4.31 -2.54 -1.31
N VAL A 75 3.98 -2.70 -2.59
CA VAL A 75 3.24 -1.68 -3.35
C VAL A 75 1.82 -1.50 -2.82
N ALA A 76 1.13 -2.56 -2.35
CA ALA A 76 -0.15 -2.44 -1.66
C ALA A 76 -0.07 -1.58 -0.38
N MET A 77 0.98 -1.73 0.42
CA MET A 77 1.17 -0.93 1.63
C MET A 77 1.44 0.54 1.31
N LEU A 78 2.19 0.83 0.24
CA LEU A 78 2.39 2.20 -0.25
C LEU A 78 1.09 2.81 -0.78
N LEU A 79 0.29 2.03 -1.52
CA LEU A 79 -1.03 2.43 -1.99
C LEU A 79 -1.95 2.79 -0.81
N LEU A 80 -1.99 1.93 0.21
CA LEU A 80 -2.74 2.17 1.45
C LEU A 80 -2.28 3.47 2.12
N GLY A 81 -0.97 3.67 2.27
CA GLY A 81 -0.41 4.90 2.84
C GLY A 81 -0.79 6.16 2.05
N ALA A 82 -0.76 6.10 0.72
CA ALA A 82 -1.16 7.22 -0.14
C ALA A 82 -2.65 7.55 -0.02
N LEU A 83 -3.53 6.55 0.02
CA LEU A 83 -4.97 6.73 0.20
C LEU A 83 -5.31 7.28 1.59
N LEU A 84 -4.64 6.78 2.64
CA LEU A 84 -4.79 7.31 4.01
C LEU A 84 -4.32 8.77 4.09
N ALA A 85 -3.16 9.10 3.52
CA ALA A 85 -2.66 10.47 3.47
C ALA A 85 -3.62 11.40 2.71
N ALA A 86 -4.17 10.95 1.58
CA ALA A 86 -5.19 11.69 0.83
C ALA A 86 -6.44 11.95 1.69
N GLY A 87 -6.94 10.93 2.40
CA GLY A 87 -8.09 11.06 3.31
C GLY A 87 -7.82 12.03 4.46
N VAL A 88 -6.67 11.93 5.11
CA VAL A 88 -6.26 12.85 6.19
C VAL A 88 -6.17 14.28 5.65
N PHE A 89 -5.56 14.52 4.49
CA PHE A 89 -5.46 15.86 3.91
C PHE A 89 -6.80 16.42 3.40
N ALA A 90 -7.78 15.56 3.14
CA ALA A 90 -9.13 15.96 2.76
C ALA A 90 -9.96 16.39 3.98
N LEU A 91 -9.86 15.63 5.08
CA LEU A 91 -10.59 15.87 6.33
C LEU A 91 -9.95 16.96 7.19
N TYR A 92 -8.62 16.95 7.28
CA TYR A 92 -7.84 17.89 8.06
C TYR A 92 -6.95 18.75 7.15
N ARG A 93 -6.95 20.06 7.40
CA ARG A 93 -6.05 21.01 6.75
C ARG A 93 -4.87 21.30 7.67
N PRO A 94 -3.77 20.54 7.60
CA PRO A 94 -2.60 20.87 8.38
C PRO A 94 -2.10 22.26 7.95
N LYS A 95 -1.95 23.18 8.91
CA LYS A 95 -1.14 24.37 8.70
C LYS A 95 0.28 23.87 8.40
N ARG A 96 0.86 24.24 7.26
CA ARG A 96 2.21 23.82 6.83
C ARG A 96 3.30 24.53 7.67
N THR A 97 3.26 24.33 8.97
CA THR A 97 4.23 24.89 9.90
C THR A 97 4.78 23.75 10.75
N TYR A 98 5.38 22.76 10.09
CA TYR A 98 6.14 21.72 10.76
C TYR A 98 7.61 22.06 10.62
N ALA A 99 8.24 22.49 11.72
CA ALA A 99 9.69 22.44 11.82
C ALA A 99 10.08 20.96 11.88
N ARG A 100 11.10 20.57 11.10
CA ARG A 100 11.61 19.20 11.11
C ARG A 100 12.19 18.94 12.50
N ASP A 101 11.52 18.13 13.30
CA ASP A 101 11.97 17.73 14.64
C ASP A 101 12.41 16.26 14.67
N ASN A 102 13.14 15.88 15.72
CA ASN A 102 13.64 14.52 15.90
C ASN A 102 12.49 13.51 15.97
N PHE A 103 11.33 13.93 16.48
CA PHE A 103 10.14 13.09 16.58
C PHE A 103 9.57 12.73 15.20
N THR A 104 9.41 13.72 14.31
CA THR A 104 8.96 13.49 12.94
C THR A 104 9.92 12.57 12.19
N SER A 105 11.24 12.72 12.40
CA SER A 105 12.23 11.81 11.83
C SER A 105 12.07 10.39 12.36
N LEU A 106 11.83 10.22 13.66
CA LEU A 106 11.60 8.91 14.28
C LEU A 106 10.32 8.25 13.76
N VAL A 107 9.25 9.01 13.50
CA VAL A 107 8.01 8.49 12.90
C VAL A 107 8.26 7.96 11.49
N TYR A 108 8.99 8.70 10.64
CA TYR A 108 9.32 8.21 9.30
C TYR A 108 10.27 7.00 9.34
N LEU A 109 11.24 6.97 10.26
CA LEU A 109 12.15 5.86 10.43
C LEU A 109 11.40 4.59 10.87
N THR A 110 10.54 4.70 11.87
CA THR A 110 9.76 3.56 12.39
C THR A 110 8.75 3.04 11.36
N ALA A 111 8.12 3.92 10.57
CA ALA A 111 7.27 3.51 9.45
C ALA A 111 8.08 2.73 8.39
N GLY A 112 9.28 3.20 8.05
CA GLY A 112 10.19 2.51 7.14
C GLY A 112 10.63 1.15 7.67
N MET A 113 11.03 1.06 8.94
CA MET A 113 11.37 -0.22 9.59
C MET A 113 10.20 -1.18 9.63
N THR A 114 8.99 -0.69 9.90
CA THR A 114 7.77 -1.52 9.89
C THR A 114 7.53 -2.10 8.51
N LEU A 115 7.68 -1.30 7.45
CA LEU A 115 7.58 -1.79 6.08
C LEU A 115 8.62 -2.88 5.81
N LEU A 116 9.88 -2.68 6.23
CA LEU A 116 10.92 -3.70 6.08
C LEU A 116 10.56 -5.01 6.79
N ILE A 117 10.03 -4.96 8.03
CA ILE A 117 9.58 -6.15 8.78
C ILE A 117 8.44 -6.86 8.05
N ILE A 118 7.48 -6.11 7.48
CA ILE A 118 6.39 -6.68 6.68
C ILE A 118 6.95 -7.42 5.46
N LEU A 119 7.92 -6.83 4.75
CA LEU A 119 8.51 -7.44 3.55
C LEU A 119 9.34 -8.69 3.88
N THR A 120 10.15 -8.65 4.94
CA THR A 120 10.92 -9.83 5.36
C THR A 120 9.99 -10.96 5.81
N GLY A 121 8.92 -10.65 6.56
CA GLY A 121 7.90 -11.63 6.93
C GLY A 121 7.18 -12.25 5.72
N ALA A 122 6.87 -11.44 4.70
CA ALA A 122 6.27 -11.92 3.47
C ALA A 122 7.22 -12.84 2.68
N LEU A 123 8.51 -12.52 2.63
CA LEU A 123 9.52 -13.39 2.01
C LEU A 123 9.63 -14.73 2.72
N VAL A 124 9.71 -14.75 4.06
CA VAL A 124 9.78 -15.99 4.85
C VAL A 124 8.56 -16.88 4.61
N ARG A 125 7.37 -16.28 4.51
CA ARG A 125 6.14 -17.00 4.16
C ARG A 125 6.20 -17.55 2.74
N GLY A 126 6.63 -16.74 1.78
CA GLY A 126 6.70 -17.12 0.37
C GLY A 126 7.76 -18.18 0.07
N SER A 127 8.91 -18.15 0.75
CA SER A 127 10.00 -19.12 0.57
C SER A 127 9.74 -20.48 1.24
N GLY A 128 8.60 -20.65 1.92
CA GLY A 128 8.29 -21.87 2.67
C GLY A 128 9.08 -22.03 3.97
N SER A 129 9.79 -20.99 4.43
CA SER A 129 10.70 -21.05 5.57
C SER A 129 10.02 -20.85 6.94
N THR A 130 8.68 -20.85 6.98
CA THR A 130 7.90 -20.60 8.20
C THR A 130 8.14 -21.59 9.34
N LEU A 131 8.56 -22.81 9.03
CA LEU A 131 8.83 -23.88 10.01
C LEU A 131 10.31 -24.29 10.00
N ALA A 132 11.20 -23.43 9.50
CA ALA A 132 12.63 -23.71 9.45
C ALA A 132 13.25 -23.79 10.86
N CYS A 133 12.67 -23.07 11.83
CA CYS A 133 13.05 -23.08 13.24
C CYS A 133 11.81 -23.41 14.07
N LEU A 134 11.89 -24.44 14.91
CA LEU A 134 10.77 -24.92 15.71
C LEU A 134 10.69 -24.28 17.10
N ASP A 135 11.80 -23.66 17.55
CA ASP A 135 11.92 -23.03 18.86
C ASP A 135 11.87 -21.49 18.78
N TRP A 136 11.79 -20.86 19.95
CA TRP A 136 11.85 -19.40 20.12
C TRP A 136 12.56 -19.04 21.44
N PRO A 137 13.48 -18.05 21.48
CA PRO A 137 13.90 -17.14 20.40
C PRO A 137 14.99 -17.69 19.48
N LEU A 138 15.49 -18.88 19.75
CA LEU A 138 16.52 -19.57 18.96
C LEU A 138 15.87 -20.58 18.00
N CYS A 139 16.63 -20.96 16.99
CA CYS A 139 16.43 -22.19 16.22
C CYS A 139 17.18 -23.34 16.93
#